data_AF-A0A8S8XYE6-F1
#
_entry.id   AF-A0A8S8XYE6-F1
#
_cell.length_a   1.000
_cell.length_b   1.000
_cell.length_c   1.000
_cell.angle_alpha   90.00
_cell.angle_beta   90.00
_cell.angle_gamma   90.00
#
_symmetry.space_group_name_H-M   'P 1'
#
loop_
_entity.id
_entity.type
_entity.pdbx_description
1 polymer ?
#
loop_
_entity_poly.entity_id
_entity_poly.type
_entity_poly.pdbx_seq_one_letter_code
_entity_poly.pdbx_strand_id
1 'polypeptide(L)'
;MSEEYDEEMEEELHERSQEIGEFVVELTEKIHPLRVALAGVILIILLGALASTWYWVIPRDDVEIDILYLQRNGHVVLAELTNDGSREIRDVTLTIDFVDQEMTVLDSLTVTFDSIPSLTSVSGDKMELDLRGYSVWEEYTIQVQIEWTDFRGSENQEQFIHVVSEQVTAKFHNDCEEVTWFF
;
A
#
# COMPACT_ATOMS: atom_id res chain seq x y z
N MET A 1 -31.28 -18.81 61.36
CA MET A 1 -32.05 -18.20 60.25
C MET A 1 -31.11 -17.96 59.07
N SER A 2 -30.46 -19.01 58.58
CA SER A 2 -29.51 -18.91 57.45
C SER A 2 -29.38 -20.21 56.65
N GLU A 3 -29.69 -21.37 57.23
CA GLU A 3 -29.59 -22.66 56.51
C GLU A 3 -30.85 -23.00 55.69
N GLU A 4 -32.05 -22.66 56.16
CA GLU A 4 -33.33 -22.97 55.46
C GLU A 4 -33.54 -22.14 54.17
N TYR A 5 -32.97 -20.93 54.08
CA TYR A 5 -32.96 -20.13 52.85
C TYR A 5 -31.95 -20.64 51.81
N ASP A 6 -30.94 -21.40 52.24
CA ASP A 6 -29.92 -21.98 51.35
C ASP A 6 -30.47 -23.27 50.71
N GLU A 7 -31.20 -24.10 51.47
CA GLU A 7 -31.80 -25.34 50.93
C GLU A 7 -32.92 -25.07 49.91
N GLU A 8 -33.87 -24.17 50.16
CA GLU A 8 -34.92 -23.84 49.16
C GLU A 8 -34.32 -23.20 47.90
N MET A 9 -33.31 -22.35 48.05
CA MET A 9 -32.61 -21.73 46.92
C MET A 9 -31.74 -22.75 46.16
N GLU A 10 -31.11 -23.69 46.86
CA GLU A 10 -30.32 -24.77 46.25
C GLU A 10 -31.23 -25.77 45.52
N GLU A 11 -32.42 -26.04 46.06
CA GLU A 11 -33.44 -26.88 45.42
C GLU A 11 -34.06 -26.17 44.19
N GLU A 12 -34.37 -24.88 44.28
CA GLU A 12 -34.79 -24.07 43.12
C GLU A 12 -33.68 -23.99 42.06
N LEU A 13 -32.42 -23.81 42.45
CA LEU A 13 -31.26 -23.86 41.54
C LEU A 13 -31.08 -25.25 40.92
N HIS A 14 -31.37 -26.31 41.66
CA HIS A 14 -31.27 -27.69 41.18
C HIS A 14 -32.37 -27.99 40.14
N GLU A 15 -33.62 -27.63 40.43
CA GLU A 15 -34.75 -27.74 39.49
C GLU A 15 -34.49 -26.92 38.23
N ARG A 16 -34.01 -25.67 38.37
CA ARG A 16 -33.60 -24.82 37.24
C ARG A 16 -32.47 -25.42 36.43
N SER A 17 -31.48 -26.01 37.09
CA SER A 17 -30.34 -26.67 36.42
C SER A 17 -30.79 -27.89 35.60
N GLN A 18 -31.73 -28.68 36.13
CA GLN A 18 -32.33 -29.80 35.41
C GLN A 18 -33.20 -29.34 34.24
N GLU A 19 -34.04 -28.32 34.44
CA GLU A 19 -34.87 -27.73 33.37
C GLU A 19 -34.01 -27.19 32.22
N ILE A 20 -32.93 -26.47 32.54
CA ILE A 20 -31.95 -25.99 31.56
C ILE A 20 -31.23 -27.17 30.88
N GLY A 21 -30.89 -28.21 31.64
CA GLY A 21 -30.25 -29.42 31.12
C GLY A 21 -31.11 -30.17 30.10
N GLU A 22 -32.38 -30.43 30.43
CA GLU A 22 -33.34 -31.06 29.50
C GLU A 22 -33.56 -30.21 28.25
N PHE A 23 -33.70 -28.89 28.42
CA PHE A 23 -33.81 -27.97 27.30
C PHE A 23 -32.58 -28.00 26.38
N VAL A 24 -31.36 -28.03 26.96
CA VAL A 24 -30.11 -28.10 26.19
C VAL A 24 -29.97 -29.43 25.46
N VAL A 25 -30.38 -30.55 26.08
CA VAL A 25 -30.40 -31.87 25.44
C VAL A 25 -31.38 -31.89 24.27
N GLU A 26 -32.61 -31.41 24.47
CA GLU A 26 -33.63 -31.32 23.42
C GLU A 26 -33.17 -30.41 22.26
N LEU A 27 -32.47 -29.31 22.57
CA LEU A 27 -31.90 -28.39 21.59
C LEU A 27 -30.76 -29.05 20.80
N THR A 28 -29.91 -29.82 21.47
CA THR A 28 -28.78 -30.55 20.86
C THR A 28 -29.26 -31.70 19.97
N GLU A 29 -30.37 -32.35 20.34
CA GLU A 29 -30.98 -33.42 19.54
C GLU A 29 -31.62 -32.88 18.25
N LYS A 30 -32.20 -31.67 18.31
CA LYS A 30 -32.80 -30.99 17.14
C LYS A 30 -31.77 -30.26 16.28
N ILE A 31 -30.70 -29.74 16.88
CA ILE A 31 -29.72 -28.87 16.21
C ILE A 31 -28.31 -29.37 16.53
N HIS A 32 -27.58 -29.82 15.51
CA HIS A 32 -26.21 -30.28 15.67
C HIS A 32 -25.28 -29.09 16.03
N PRO A 33 -24.74 -28.98 17.27
CA PRO A 33 -24.09 -27.78 17.77
C PRO A 33 -22.86 -27.38 16.95
N LEU A 34 -22.09 -28.36 16.46
CA LEU A 34 -20.96 -28.12 15.56
C LEU A 34 -21.37 -27.41 14.25
N ARG A 35 -22.55 -27.73 13.70
CA ARG A 35 -23.04 -27.10 12.47
C ARG A 35 -23.42 -25.64 12.70
N VAL A 36 -23.96 -25.31 13.87
CA VAL A 36 -24.27 -23.93 14.28
C VAL A 36 -22.99 -23.13 14.46
N ALA A 37 -22.00 -23.69 15.15
CA ALA A 37 -20.71 -23.05 15.33
C ALA A 37 -20.03 -22.78 13.97
N LEU A 38 -20.02 -23.77 13.07
CA LEU A 38 -19.49 -23.61 11.71
C LEU A 38 -20.25 -22.52 10.93
N ALA A 39 -21.58 -22.52 10.99
CA ALA A 39 -22.40 -21.49 10.35
C ALA A 39 -22.11 -20.09 10.91
N GLY A 40 -21.88 -19.97 12.21
CA GLY A 40 -21.47 -18.72 12.86
C GLY A 40 -20.11 -18.23 12.37
N VAL A 41 -19.11 -19.11 12.24
CA VAL A 41 -17.79 -18.76 11.69
C VAL A 41 -17.92 -18.31 10.24
N ILE A 42 -18.68 -19.04 9.42
CA ILE A 42 -18.92 -18.67 8.02
C ILE A 42 -19.60 -17.29 7.95
N LEU A 43 -20.59 -17.02 8.80
CA LEU A 43 -21.25 -15.71 8.86
C LEU A 43 -20.25 -14.59 9.19
N ILE A 44 -19.36 -14.79 10.15
CA ILE A 44 -18.31 -13.81 10.50
C ILE A 44 -17.38 -13.56 9.30
N ILE A 45 -16.97 -14.61 8.60
CA ILE A 45 -16.13 -14.48 7.39
C ILE A 45 -16.88 -13.70 6.31
N LEU A 46 -18.16 -13.98 6.09
CA LEU A 46 -18.97 -13.26 5.10
C LEU A 46 -19.13 -11.77 5.46
N LEU A 47 -19.36 -11.45 6.73
CA LEU A 47 -19.43 -10.07 7.20
C LEU A 47 -18.07 -9.36 7.07
N GLY A 48 -16.97 -10.05 7.38
CA GLY A 48 -15.62 -9.53 7.19
C GLY A 48 -15.30 -9.25 5.71
N ALA A 49 -15.71 -10.14 4.81
CA ALA A 49 -15.56 -9.94 3.37
C ALA A 49 -16.37 -8.76 2.85
N LEU A 50 -17.61 -8.58 3.33
CA LEU A 50 -18.44 -7.42 3.00
C LEU A 50 -17.81 -6.12 3.52
N ALA A 51 -17.32 -6.11 4.76
CA ALA A 51 -16.62 -4.96 5.32
C ALA A 51 -15.33 -4.62 4.55
N SER A 52 -14.59 -5.64 4.09
CA SER A 52 -13.37 -5.45 3.29
C SER A 52 -13.62 -4.80 1.93
N THR A 53 -14.85 -4.90 1.39
CA THR A 53 -15.21 -4.23 0.14
C THR A 53 -15.11 -2.70 0.27
N TRP A 54 -15.27 -2.15 1.49
CA TRP A 54 -15.12 -0.73 1.75
C TRP A 54 -13.70 -0.21 1.44
N TYR A 55 -12.66 -1.00 1.73
CA TYR A 55 -11.26 -0.62 1.50
C TYR A 55 -10.98 -0.27 0.03
N TRP A 56 -11.59 -1.02 -0.90
CA TRP A 56 -11.45 -0.80 -2.35
C TRP A 56 -12.15 0.46 -2.86
N VAL A 57 -13.08 1.03 -2.10
CA VAL A 57 -13.85 2.23 -2.51
C VAL A 57 -13.15 3.52 -2.10
N ILE A 58 -12.18 3.45 -1.18
CA ILE A 58 -11.49 4.63 -0.67
C ILE A 58 -10.63 5.24 -1.79
N PRO A 59 -10.86 6.52 -2.15
CA PRO A 59 -9.98 7.20 -3.09
C PRO A 59 -8.63 7.42 -2.41
N ARG A 60 -7.59 6.91 -3.07
CA ARG A 60 -6.20 7.07 -2.67
C ARG A 60 -5.38 7.45 -3.89
N ASP A 61 -4.44 8.35 -3.71
CA ASP A 61 -3.33 8.54 -4.65
C ASP A 61 -2.10 7.86 -4.09
N ASP A 62 -1.42 7.14 -4.96
CA ASP A 62 -0.22 6.39 -4.65
C ASP A 62 0.70 6.44 -5.88
N VAL A 63 1.81 7.17 -5.74
CA VAL A 63 2.73 7.49 -6.82
C VAL A 63 4.08 6.91 -6.47
N GLU A 64 4.54 5.98 -7.29
CA GLU A 64 5.81 5.28 -7.09
C GLU A 64 6.74 5.57 -8.27
N ILE A 65 8.03 5.77 -7.97
CA ILE A 65 9.07 5.96 -8.98
C ILE A 65 10.15 4.91 -8.78
N ASP A 66 10.27 4.03 -9.75
CA ASP A 66 11.34 3.04 -9.82
C ASP A 66 12.46 3.54 -10.72
N ILE A 67 13.69 3.52 -10.19
CA ILE A 67 14.91 3.88 -10.91
C ILE A 67 15.81 2.65 -11.01
N LEU A 68 16.25 2.35 -12.24
CA LEU A 68 17.28 1.36 -12.52
C LEU A 68 18.50 2.08 -13.11
N TYR A 69 19.59 2.06 -12.37
CA TYR A 69 20.88 2.56 -12.82
C TYR A 69 21.77 1.43 -13.32
N LEU A 70 22.47 1.67 -14.43
CA LEU A 70 23.38 0.75 -15.08
C LEU A 70 24.67 1.46 -15.49
N GLN A 71 25.80 0.97 -15.00
CA GLN A 71 27.13 1.44 -15.38
C GLN A 71 27.71 0.53 -16.47
N ARG A 72 27.96 1.08 -17.66
CA ARG A 72 28.58 0.38 -18.80
C ARG A 72 29.73 1.21 -19.39
N ASN A 73 29.70 1.52 -20.69
CA ASN A 73 30.63 2.47 -21.34
C ASN A 73 30.26 3.95 -21.05
N GLY A 74 29.67 4.19 -19.89
CA GLY A 74 28.95 5.40 -19.50
C GLY A 74 27.92 5.05 -18.42
N HIS A 75 26.92 5.90 -18.26
CA HIS A 75 25.89 5.78 -17.25
C HIS A 75 24.52 5.78 -17.92
N VAL A 76 23.69 4.80 -17.59
CA VAL A 76 22.31 4.74 -18.06
C VAL A 76 21.40 4.73 -16.85
N VAL A 77 20.43 5.64 -16.83
CA VAL A 77 19.37 5.71 -15.84
C VAL A 77 18.06 5.42 -16.54
N LEU A 78 17.32 4.43 -16.05
CA LEU A 78 16.00 4.08 -16.52
C LEU A 78 15.01 4.40 -15.41
N ALA A 79 13.88 4.99 -15.77
CA ALA A 79 12.81 5.31 -14.85
C ALA A 79 11.50 4.65 -15.25
N GLU A 80 10.71 4.31 -14.26
CA GLU A 80 9.34 3.87 -14.37
C GLU A 80 8.52 4.64 -13.35
N LEU A 81 7.42 5.23 -13.80
CA LEU A 81 6.49 5.99 -12.99
C LEU A 81 5.18 5.20 -12.90
N THR A 82 4.80 4.81 -11.69
CA THR A 82 3.61 4.02 -11.44
C THR A 82 2.61 4.82 -10.62
N ASN A 83 1.35 4.83 -11.06
CA ASN A 83 0.23 5.25 -10.25
C ASN A 83 -0.51 3.99 -9.79
N ASP A 84 -0.25 3.54 -8.56
CA ASP A 84 -1.00 2.44 -7.92
C ASP A 84 -2.26 2.95 -7.19
N GLY A 85 -2.49 4.26 -7.23
CA GLY A 85 -3.67 4.92 -6.70
C GLY A 85 -4.97 4.40 -7.32
N SER A 86 -6.08 4.59 -6.61
CA SER A 86 -7.41 4.27 -7.12
C SER A 86 -7.99 5.38 -8.02
N ARG A 87 -7.27 6.50 -8.16
CA ARG A 87 -7.65 7.68 -8.95
C ARG A 87 -6.54 8.09 -9.93
N GLU A 88 -6.92 8.91 -10.91
CA GLU A 88 -5.96 9.50 -11.84
C GLU A 88 -5.25 10.68 -11.17
N ILE A 89 -3.95 10.81 -11.44
CA ILE A 89 -3.17 12.02 -11.15
C ILE A 89 -3.07 12.89 -12.41
N ARG A 90 -2.89 14.20 -12.22
CA ARG A 90 -2.84 15.18 -13.33
C ARG A 90 -1.62 16.06 -13.26
N ASP A 91 -1.32 16.70 -14.39
CA ASP A 91 -0.27 17.72 -14.50
C ASP A 91 1.07 17.22 -13.95
N VAL A 92 1.45 16.00 -14.33
CA VAL A 92 2.61 15.31 -13.77
C VAL A 92 3.87 15.75 -14.50
N THR A 93 4.87 16.18 -13.74
CA THR A 93 6.21 16.49 -14.24
C THR A 93 7.23 15.67 -13.46
N LEU A 94 7.99 14.83 -14.17
CA LEU A 94 9.10 14.07 -13.59
C LEU A 94 10.40 14.61 -14.18
N THR A 95 11.31 15.01 -13.30
CA THR A 95 12.66 15.46 -13.62
C THR A 95 13.67 14.53 -12.98
N ILE A 96 14.64 14.07 -13.74
CA ILE A 96 15.75 13.24 -13.28
C ILE A 96 17.05 13.90 -13.69
N ASP A 97 17.81 14.36 -12.71
CA ASP A 97 19.10 14.99 -12.91
C ASP A 97 20.20 14.01 -12.51
N PHE A 98 21.21 13.89 -13.38
CA PHE A 98 22.43 13.19 -13.07
C PHE A 98 23.51 14.21 -12.75
N VAL A 99 23.97 14.24 -11.50
CA VAL A 99 24.88 15.26 -10.99
C VAL A 99 26.22 14.68 -10.55
N ASP A 100 27.27 15.49 -10.64
CA ASP A 100 28.60 15.17 -10.12
C ASP A 100 28.74 15.45 -8.62
N GLN A 101 29.95 15.21 -8.09
CA GLN A 101 30.34 15.50 -6.69
C GLN A 101 30.13 16.97 -6.28
N GLU A 102 30.18 17.89 -7.23
CA GLU A 102 30.02 19.32 -7.01
C GLU A 102 28.55 19.76 -7.16
N MET A 103 27.63 18.79 -7.34
CA MET A 103 26.22 18.99 -7.64
C MET A 103 25.97 19.74 -8.96
N THR A 104 26.92 19.65 -9.89
CA THR A 104 26.73 20.16 -11.25
C THR A 104 25.91 19.16 -12.04
N VAL A 105 24.80 19.61 -12.63
CA VAL A 105 23.98 18.79 -13.52
C VAL A 105 24.78 18.48 -14.79
N LEU A 106 25.09 17.20 -14.98
CA LEU A 106 25.78 16.69 -16.17
C LEU A 106 24.79 16.47 -17.31
N ASP A 107 23.64 15.89 -17.00
CA ASP A 107 22.52 15.73 -17.91
C ASP A 107 21.19 15.63 -17.13
N SER A 108 20.08 15.87 -17.81
CA SER A 108 18.75 15.93 -17.22
C SER A 108 17.69 15.36 -18.15
N LEU A 109 16.75 14.63 -17.58
CA LEU A 109 15.55 14.13 -18.23
C LEU A 109 14.33 14.80 -17.61
N THR A 110 13.54 15.52 -18.40
CA THR A 110 12.23 16.04 -17.96
C THR A 110 11.14 15.49 -18.86
N VAL A 111 10.14 14.86 -18.25
CA VAL A 111 8.94 14.35 -18.94
C VAL A 111 7.70 14.90 -18.27
N THR A 112 6.68 15.18 -19.08
CA THR A 112 5.41 15.73 -18.61
C THR A 112 4.23 14.91 -19.13
N PHE A 113 3.20 14.77 -18.30
CA PHE A 113 1.97 14.05 -18.61
C PHE A 113 0.76 14.86 -18.14
N ASP A 114 -0.21 15.08 -19.03
CA ASP A 114 -1.46 15.76 -18.66
C ASP A 114 -2.23 14.95 -17.61
N SER A 115 -2.21 13.63 -17.73
CA SER A 115 -2.82 12.71 -16.77
C SER A 115 -2.22 11.31 -16.85
N ILE A 116 -2.08 10.67 -15.69
CA ILE A 116 -1.72 9.26 -15.56
C ILE A 116 -2.90 8.52 -14.91
N PRO A 117 -3.55 7.58 -15.63
CA PRO A 117 -4.67 6.82 -15.10
C PRO A 117 -4.29 6.00 -13.87
N SER A 118 -5.30 5.61 -13.08
CA SER A 118 -5.11 4.69 -11.95
C SER A 118 -4.57 3.33 -12.40
N LEU A 119 -3.84 2.67 -11.50
CA LEU A 119 -3.29 1.33 -11.67
C LEU A 119 -2.49 1.18 -12.97
N THR A 120 -1.73 2.22 -13.33
CA THR A 120 -0.99 2.30 -14.60
C THR A 120 0.46 2.65 -14.33
N SER A 121 1.36 2.01 -15.08
CA SER A 121 2.78 2.35 -15.12
C SER A 121 3.15 2.97 -16.48
N VAL A 122 4.08 3.92 -16.44
CA VAL A 122 4.67 4.58 -17.59
C VAL A 122 6.19 4.35 -17.61
N SER A 123 6.67 3.72 -18.67
CA SER A 123 8.09 3.43 -18.91
C SER A 123 8.41 3.47 -20.42
N GLY A 124 9.69 3.38 -20.78
CA GLY A 124 10.17 3.27 -22.16
C GLY A 124 11.28 4.27 -22.50
N ASP A 125 11.57 4.46 -23.79
CA ASP A 125 12.72 5.23 -24.28
C ASP A 125 12.73 6.70 -23.80
N LYS A 126 11.55 7.29 -23.58
CA LYS A 126 11.43 8.66 -23.05
C LYS A 126 11.74 8.75 -21.55
N MET A 127 11.82 7.62 -20.87
CA MET A 127 12.14 7.49 -19.45
C MET A 127 13.58 6.98 -19.27
N GLU A 128 14.43 7.15 -20.28
CA GLU A 128 15.84 6.77 -20.29
C GLU A 128 16.74 8.01 -20.37
N LEU A 129 17.77 8.05 -19.54
CA LEU A 129 18.86 9.03 -19.58
C LEU A 129 20.17 8.28 -19.84
N ASP A 130 20.79 8.50 -21.01
CA ASP A 130 22.05 7.86 -21.44
C ASP A 130 23.19 8.90 -21.46
N LEU A 131 24.03 8.86 -20.43
CA LEU A 131 25.21 9.70 -20.31
C LEU A 131 26.46 8.98 -20.80
N ARG A 132 27.00 9.47 -21.92
CA ARG A 132 28.22 8.92 -22.53
C ARG A 132 29.41 9.85 -22.32
N GLY A 133 30.59 9.27 -22.09
CA GLY A 133 31.85 10.02 -21.98
C GLY A 133 32.22 10.47 -20.58
N TYR A 134 31.40 10.16 -19.57
CA TYR A 134 31.69 10.39 -18.16
C TYR A 134 32.41 9.19 -17.54
N SER A 135 33.22 9.47 -16.51
CA SER A 135 34.15 8.50 -15.92
C SER A 135 33.45 7.59 -14.94
N VAL A 136 33.52 6.28 -15.16
CA VAL A 136 32.98 5.26 -14.24
C VAL A 136 33.66 5.20 -12.85
N TRP A 137 34.64 6.07 -12.59
CA TRP A 137 35.44 6.11 -11.35
C TRP A 137 35.15 7.33 -10.48
N GLU A 138 34.35 8.27 -10.97
CA GLU A 138 33.93 9.46 -10.22
C GLU A 138 32.67 9.16 -9.41
N GLU A 139 32.34 10.05 -8.48
CA GLU A 139 31.08 9.92 -7.74
C GLU A 139 29.96 10.70 -8.40
N TYR A 140 28.82 10.05 -8.53
CA TYR A 140 27.63 10.62 -9.14
C TYR A 140 26.41 10.36 -8.29
N THR A 141 25.45 11.27 -8.40
CA THR A 141 24.18 11.22 -7.71
C THR A 141 23.05 11.40 -8.71
N ILE A 142 22.01 10.58 -8.57
CA ILE A 142 20.75 10.74 -9.29
C ILE A 142 19.80 11.51 -8.39
N GLN A 143 19.33 12.67 -8.85
CA GLN A 143 18.28 13.42 -8.19
C GLN A 143 16.99 13.23 -8.97
N VAL A 144 15.95 12.74 -8.30
CA VAL A 144 14.63 12.52 -8.88
C VAL A 144 13.70 13.55 -8.25
N GLN A 145 12.99 14.31 -9.07
CA GLN A 145 11.98 15.25 -8.63
C GLN A 145 10.68 14.96 -9.36
N ILE A 146 9.59 14.90 -8.63
CA ILE A 146 8.25 14.74 -9.19
C ILE A 146 7.33 15.82 -8.66
N GLU A 147 6.51 16.35 -9.56
CA GLU A 147 5.43 17.28 -9.28
C GLU A 147 4.16 16.69 -9.88
N TRP A 148 3.07 16.69 -9.12
CA TRP A 148 1.78 16.19 -9.61
C TRP A 148 0.62 16.86 -8.88
N THR A 149 -0.54 16.87 -9.54
CA THR A 149 -1.81 17.25 -8.93
C THR A 149 -2.57 16.01 -8.52
N ASP A 150 -2.91 15.91 -7.23
CA ASP A 150 -3.65 14.79 -6.68
C ASP A 150 -5.13 14.77 -7.12
N PHE A 151 -5.83 13.70 -6.77
CA PHE A 151 -7.27 13.57 -7.04
C PHE A 151 -8.14 14.64 -6.35
N ARG A 152 -7.63 15.34 -5.33
CA ARG A 152 -8.29 16.44 -4.62
C ARG A 152 -8.02 17.81 -5.28
N GLY A 153 -7.11 17.87 -6.24
CA GLY A 153 -6.66 19.10 -6.89
C GLY A 153 -5.58 19.85 -6.11
N SER A 154 -4.89 19.20 -5.17
CA SER A 154 -3.70 19.76 -4.50
C SER A 154 -2.46 19.44 -5.31
N GLU A 155 -1.60 20.43 -5.47
CA GLU A 155 -0.26 20.25 -6.04
C GLU A 155 0.65 19.63 -4.96
N ASN A 156 1.38 18.60 -5.35
CA ASN A 156 2.37 17.91 -4.52
C ASN A 156 3.70 17.89 -5.25
N GLN A 157 4.78 17.89 -4.47
CA GLN A 157 6.14 17.88 -4.98
C GLN A 157 7.03 17.08 -4.04
N GLU A 158 7.83 16.19 -4.62
CA GLU A 158 8.81 15.39 -3.88
C GLU A 158 10.14 15.27 -4.58
N GLN A 159 11.18 15.04 -3.79
CA GLN A 159 12.55 14.90 -4.26
C GLN A 159 13.25 13.74 -3.56
N PHE A 160 13.89 12.89 -4.36
CA PHE A 160 14.69 11.75 -3.91
C PHE A 160 16.12 11.86 -4.42
N ILE A 161 17.08 11.38 -3.64
CA ILE A 161 18.51 11.51 -3.94
C ILE A 161 19.19 10.16 -3.75
N HIS A 162 19.85 9.67 -4.80
CA HIS A 162 20.49 8.35 -4.82
C HIS A 162 21.94 8.44 -5.27
N VAL A 163 22.89 8.03 -4.44
CA VAL A 163 24.31 7.97 -4.78
C VAL A 163 24.61 6.63 -5.47
N VAL A 164 25.27 6.65 -6.64
CA VAL A 164 25.42 5.46 -7.50
C VAL A 164 26.86 5.01 -7.78
N SER A 165 27.84 5.79 -7.33
CA SER A 165 29.27 5.70 -7.64
C SER A 165 29.92 4.33 -7.40
N GLU A 166 29.47 3.60 -6.38
CA GLU A 166 30.10 2.33 -5.96
C GLU A 166 29.45 1.10 -6.63
N GLN A 167 28.37 1.29 -7.39
CA GLN A 167 27.54 0.20 -7.90
C GLN A 167 27.62 0.11 -9.41
N VAL A 168 27.76 -1.11 -9.95
CA VAL A 168 27.66 -1.34 -11.41
C VAL A 168 26.19 -1.35 -11.86
N THR A 169 25.28 -1.72 -10.97
CA THR A 169 23.85 -1.72 -11.19
C THR A 169 23.16 -1.43 -9.86
N ALA A 170 22.21 -0.51 -9.87
CA ALA A 170 21.46 -0.11 -8.67
C ALA A 170 19.98 -0.05 -9.00
N LYS A 171 19.14 -0.39 -8.03
CA LYS A 171 17.69 -0.23 -8.11
C LYS A 171 17.22 0.58 -6.92
N PHE A 172 16.41 1.60 -7.18
CA PHE A 172 15.83 2.46 -6.17
C PHE A 172 14.34 2.51 -6.37
N HIS A 173 13.60 2.28 -5.30
CA HIS A 173 12.15 2.40 -5.26
C HIS A 173 11.83 3.61 -4.39
N ASN A 174 10.98 4.51 -4.89
CA ASN A 174 10.63 5.75 -4.22
C ASN A 174 9.11 5.84 -4.13
N ASP A 175 8.62 5.76 -2.91
CA ASP A 175 7.22 5.98 -2.58
C ASP A 175 7.01 7.46 -2.30
N CYS A 176 6.06 8.09 -2.98
CA CYS A 176 5.59 9.42 -2.62
C CYS A 176 4.60 9.34 -1.44
N GLU A 177 4.34 10.47 -0.79
CA GLU A 177 3.39 10.59 0.29
C GLU A 177 1.97 10.23 -0.18
N GLU A 178 1.42 9.16 0.39
CA GLU A 178 0.09 8.66 0.05
C GLU A 178 -0.98 9.65 0.56
N VAL A 179 -1.81 10.15 -0.37
CA VAL A 179 -2.98 10.95 0.00
C VAL A 179 -4.19 10.03 0.03
N THR A 180 -4.70 9.77 1.23
CA THR A 180 -5.96 9.04 1.42
C THR A 180 -7.06 9.99 1.89
N TRP A 181 -8.29 9.74 1.47
CA TRP A 181 -9.44 10.46 2.02
C TRP A 181 -10.13 9.67 3.13
N PHE A 182 -9.90 10.12 4.37
CA PHE A 182 -10.73 9.77 5.52
C PHE A 182 -11.34 11.05 6.09
N PHE A 183 -12.36 11.58 5.41
CA PHE A 183 -13.18 12.74 5.81
C PHE A 183 -12.46 14.10 5.73
#